data_AF-R1GBE1-F1
#
_entry.id   AF-R1GBE1-F1
#
_cell.length_a   1.000
_cell.length_b   1.000
_cell.length_c   1.000
_cell.angle_alpha   90.00
_cell.angle_beta   90.00
_cell.angle_gamma   90.00
#
_symmetry.space_group_name_H-M   'P 1'
#
loop_
_entity.id
_entity.type
_entity.pdbx_description
1 polymer ?
#
loop_
_entity_poly.entity_id
_entity_poly.type
_entity_poly.pdbx_seq_one_letter_code
_entity_poly.pdbx_strand_id
1 'polypeptide(L)'
;MIPLGPYFDGATTTLVCGPGTLAMTGARGTHPTTPSSLYDGRVWDPAAADVPVREVDDLIAARGGEARWQPLAAFDRAYDFFGDGSFWLLDAPGHLPGNLAALARVRARADGAGEGGDADYRHIHTHTVE
;
A
#
# COMPACT_ATOMS: atom_id res chain seq x y z
N MET A 1 1.66 -5.33 19.15
CA MET A 1 1.28 -5.74 17.78
C MET A 1 -0.16 -6.22 17.79
N ILE A 2 -1.06 -5.42 17.24
CA ILE A 2 -2.48 -5.76 17.13
C ILE A 2 -2.57 -6.76 15.96
N PRO A 3 -3.19 -7.94 16.13
CA PRO A 3 -3.48 -8.81 14.99
C PRO A 3 -4.17 -7.99 13.89
N LEU A 4 -4.01 -8.34 12.61
CA LEU A 4 -4.98 -7.90 11.61
C LEU A 4 -6.33 -8.41 12.14
N GLY A 5 -7.12 -7.51 12.74
CA GLY A 5 -8.27 -7.88 13.55
C GLY A 5 -9.30 -8.65 12.72
N PRO A 6 -10.45 -9.03 13.30
CA PRO A 6 -11.49 -9.79 12.58
C PRO A 6 -12.10 -9.05 11.37
N TYR A 7 -11.62 -7.83 11.07
CA TYR A 7 -12.03 -6.99 9.96
C TYR A 7 -11.43 -7.42 8.62
N PHE A 8 -10.33 -8.18 8.62
CA PHE A 8 -9.65 -8.59 7.40
C PHE A 8 -9.79 -10.10 7.20
N ASP A 9 -10.56 -10.49 6.19
CA ASP A 9 -10.72 -11.87 5.77
C ASP A 9 -9.57 -12.26 4.82
N GLY A 10 -8.76 -13.25 5.19
CA GLY A 10 -7.64 -13.73 4.39
C GLY A 10 -8.01 -14.35 3.03
N ALA A 11 -9.28 -14.67 2.80
CA ALA A 11 -9.75 -15.13 1.48
C ALA A 11 -10.01 -13.98 0.49
N THR A 12 -10.28 -12.77 1.00
CA THR A 12 -10.71 -11.62 0.19
C THR A 12 -9.81 -10.39 0.33
N THR A 13 -8.93 -10.39 1.33
CA THR A 13 -8.01 -9.30 1.65
C THR A 13 -6.58 -9.68 1.24
N THR A 14 -5.84 -8.72 0.69
CA THR A 14 -4.40 -8.85 0.46
C THR A 14 -3.73 -7.60 0.99
N LEU A 15 -2.70 -7.76 1.82
CA LEU A 15 -1.84 -6.67 2.23
C LEU A 15 -0.86 -6.37 1.10
N VAL A 16 -0.87 -5.13 0.62
CA VAL A 16 0.02 -4.67 -0.43
C VAL A 16 1.06 -3.73 0.19
N CYS A 17 2.33 -4.01 -0.04
CA CYS A 17 3.46 -3.20 0.45
C CYS A 17 4.34 -2.75 -0.73
N GLY A 18 5.17 -1.74 -0.50
CA GLY A 18 6.05 -1.23 -1.53
C GLY A 18 7.26 -2.14 -1.77
N PRO A 19 8.01 -1.89 -2.86
CA PRO A 19 9.16 -2.70 -3.24
C PRO A 19 10.22 -2.82 -2.15
N GLY A 20 10.75 -4.02 -1.95
CA GLY A 20 11.84 -4.29 -1.00
C GLY A 20 11.42 -4.43 0.47
N THR A 21 10.12 -4.33 0.78
CA THR A 21 9.60 -4.59 2.13
C THR A 21 9.85 -6.03 2.53
N LEU A 22 9.48 -6.99 1.68
CA LEU A 22 9.57 -8.42 1.99
C LEU A 22 11.02 -8.91 2.04
N ALA A 23 11.90 -8.33 1.21
CA ALA A 23 13.33 -8.59 1.28
C ALA A 23 13.92 -8.15 2.63
N MET A 24 13.53 -6.97 3.11
CA MET A 24 14.01 -6.44 4.38
C MET A 24 13.46 -7.21 5.58
N THR A 25 12.15 -7.49 5.62
CA THR A 25 11.53 -8.24 6.74
C THR A 25 12.03 -9.68 6.77
N GLY A 26 12.18 -10.33 5.61
CA GLY A 26 12.77 -11.66 5.50
C GLY A 26 14.22 -11.70 6.00
N ALA A 27 15.04 -10.70 5.66
CA ALA A 27 16.44 -10.63 6.12
C ALA A 27 16.57 -10.36 7.63
N ARG A 28 15.61 -9.64 8.23
CA ARG A 28 15.59 -9.33 9.67
C ARG A 28 14.85 -10.38 10.51
N GLY A 29 14.18 -11.32 9.84
CA GLY A 29 13.28 -12.29 10.46
C GLY A 29 12.02 -11.61 11.02
N THR A 30 11.10 -12.43 11.52
CA THR A 30 9.82 -11.99 12.10
C THR A 30 9.56 -12.71 13.42
N HIS A 31 8.86 -12.06 14.35
CA HIS A 31 8.37 -12.68 15.57
C HIS A 31 7.18 -13.62 15.25
N PRO A 32 7.06 -14.81 15.86
CA PRO A 32 7.87 -15.34 16.96
C PRO A 32 9.14 -16.10 16.53
N THR A 33 9.29 -16.42 15.24
CA THR A 33 10.41 -17.23 14.72
C THR A 33 11.78 -16.62 15.07
N THR A 34 11.87 -15.29 15.01
CA THR A 34 13.00 -14.47 15.47
C THR A 34 12.50 -13.56 16.60
N PRO A 35 12.65 -13.95 17.88
CA PRO A 35 12.08 -13.20 19.01
C PRO A 35 12.59 -11.77 19.17
N SER A 36 13.78 -11.46 18.65
CA SER A 36 14.36 -10.11 18.66
C SER A 36 13.88 -9.24 17.49
N SER A 37 13.10 -9.79 16.56
CA SER A 37 12.56 -9.02 15.44
C SER A 37 11.42 -8.13 15.91
N LEU A 38 11.36 -6.93 15.34
CA LEU A 38 10.29 -5.97 15.55
C LEU A 38 9.07 -6.25 14.65
N TYR A 39 9.19 -7.15 13.66
CA TYR A 39 8.14 -7.42 12.67
C TYR A 39 7.28 -8.62 13.06
N ASP A 40 5.95 -8.51 13.01
CA ASP A 40 5.04 -9.67 13.16
C ASP A 40 5.17 -10.62 11.98
N GLY A 41 5.34 -11.91 12.23
CA GLY A 41 5.25 -12.95 11.20
C GLY A 41 3.84 -13.04 10.62
N ARG A 42 2.82 -12.75 11.43
CA ARG A 42 1.42 -12.74 10.95
C ARG A 42 1.10 -11.61 9.99
N VAL A 43 2.01 -10.66 9.82
CA VAL A 43 1.88 -9.54 8.86
C VAL A 43 2.93 -9.64 7.76
N TRP A 44 4.19 -9.88 8.15
CA TRP A 44 5.35 -9.68 7.28
C TRP A 44 6.07 -10.95 6.84
N ASP A 45 5.66 -12.13 7.34
CA ASP A 45 6.14 -13.42 6.84
C ASP A 45 5.11 -14.03 5.88
N PRO A 46 5.38 -14.09 4.57
CA PRO A 46 4.45 -14.65 3.58
C PRO A 46 3.99 -16.09 3.90
N ALA A 47 4.77 -16.86 4.65
CA ALA A 47 4.41 -18.24 5.03
C ALA A 47 3.50 -18.31 6.27
N ALA A 48 3.48 -17.26 7.09
CA ALA A 48 2.74 -17.22 8.36
C ALA A 48 1.70 -16.09 8.43
N ALA A 49 1.59 -15.25 7.39
CA ALA A 49 0.72 -14.09 7.38
C ALA A 49 -0.77 -14.46 7.44
N ASP A 50 -1.54 -13.73 8.24
CA ASP A 50 -2.99 -13.93 8.41
C ASP A 50 -3.77 -13.58 7.13
N VAL A 51 -3.22 -12.67 6.32
CA VAL A 51 -3.69 -12.36 4.97
C VAL A 51 -2.51 -12.44 3.99
N PRO A 52 -2.74 -12.80 2.72
CA PRO A 52 -1.69 -12.76 1.71
C PRO A 52 -1.00 -11.39 1.68
N VAL A 53 0.33 -11.38 1.73
CA VAL A 53 1.14 -10.17 1.55
C VAL A 53 1.83 -10.20 0.19
N ARG A 54 1.82 -9.07 -0.53
CA ARG A 54 2.46 -8.92 -1.84
C ARG A 54 3.11 -7.55 -1.97
N GLU A 55 4.18 -7.47 -2.76
CA GLU A 55 4.71 -6.19 -3.19
C GLU A 55 3.89 -5.65 -4.37
N VAL A 56 3.84 -4.32 -4.53
CA VAL A 56 3.10 -3.68 -5.64
C VAL A 56 3.62 -4.17 -7.00
N ASP A 57 4.91 -4.45 -7.12
CA ASP A 57 5.51 -4.95 -8.37
C ASP A 57 4.89 -6.29 -8.82
N ASP A 58 4.63 -7.20 -7.88
CA ASP A 58 3.95 -8.47 -8.15
C ASP A 58 2.50 -8.26 -8.58
N LEU A 59 1.82 -7.29 -7.96
CA LEU A 59 0.44 -6.92 -8.32
C LEU A 59 0.37 -6.37 -9.74
N ILE A 60 1.31 -5.48 -10.11
CA ILE A 60 1.40 -4.90 -11.46
C ILE A 60 1.66 -6.00 -12.49
N ALA A 61 2.61 -6.89 -12.22
CA ALA A 61 2.94 -8.00 -13.10
C ALA A 61 1.74 -8.93 -13.32
N ALA A 62 1.00 -9.26 -12.27
CA ALA A 62 -0.19 -10.10 -12.34
C ALA A 62 -1.34 -9.49 -13.17
N ARG A 63 -1.35 -8.16 -13.37
CA ARG A 63 -2.39 -7.42 -14.11
C ARG A 63 -2.09 -7.22 -15.60
N GLY A 64 -1.03 -7.82 -16.15
CA GLY A 64 -0.75 -7.78 -17.58
C GLY A 64 0.02 -6.56 -18.08
N GLY A 65 0.63 -5.77 -17.18
CA GLY A 65 1.86 -5.03 -17.48
C GLY A 65 1.80 -3.75 -18.32
N GLU A 66 0.63 -3.26 -18.76
CA GLU A 66 0.58 -1.98 -19.49
C GLU A 66 0.69 -0.76 -18.56
N ALA A 67 0.11 -0.83 -17.36
CA ALA A 67 0.25 0.19 -16.33
C ALA A 67 1.49 -0.10 -15.47
N ARG A 68 2.60 0.57 -15.80
CA ARG A 68 3.85 0.55 -15.03
C ARG A 68 3.93 1.77 -14.13
N TRP A 69 4.82 1.72 -13.15
CA TRP A 69 5.23 2.91 -12.40
C TRP A 69 5.50 4.08 -13.36
N GLN A 70 4.91 5.22 -13.06
CA GLN A 70 5.03 6.45 -13.84
C GLN A 70 5.20 7.66 -12.92
N PRO A 71 5.89 8.73 -13.38
CA PRO A 71 5.99 9.94 -12.59
C PRO A 71 4.63 10.61 -12.37
N LEU A 72 4.39 11.10 -11.15
CA LEU A 72 3.22 11.91 -10.80
C LEU A 72 3.62 12.98 -9.76
N ALA A 73 3.50 14.25 -10.15
CA ALA A 73 3.89 15.39 -9.34
C ALA A 73 5.33 15.26 -8.81
N ALA A 74 5.52 15.17 -7.49
CA ALA A 74 6.84 15.04 -6.85
C ALA A 74 7.34 13.60 -6.69
N PHE A 75 6.57 12.60 -7.17
CA PHE A 75 6.92 11.19 -7.04
C PHE A 75 7.34 10.62 -8.39
N ASP A 76 8.54 10.05 -8.47
CA ASP A 76 9.07 9.43 -9.69
C ASP A 76 8.33 8.13 -10.06
N ARG A 77 7.75 7.47 -9.06
CA ARG A 77 7.05 6.21 -9.19
C ARG A 77 5.67 6.32 -8.52
N ALA A 78 4.65 6.44 -9.35
CA ALA A 78 3.25 6.34 -8.99
C ALA A 78 2.55 5.29 -9.87
N TYR A 79 1.56 4.61 -9.32
CA TYR A 79 0.79 3.58 -9.99
C TYR A 79 -0.71 3.87 -9.85
N ASP A 80 -1.38 4.07 -10.98
CA ASP A 80 -2.84 4.23 -11.02
C ASP A 80 -3.50 2.86 -10.83
N PHE A 81 -4.05 2.63 -9.65
CA PHE A 81 -4.52 1.32 -9.22
C PHE A 81 -5.78 0.86 -9.97
N PHE A 82 -6.65 1.81 -10.35
CA PHE A 82 -7.88 1.55 -11.08
C PHE A 82 -7.76 1.83 -12.59
N GLY A 83 -6.77 2.63 -13.00
CA GLY A 83 -6.56 3.03 -14.39
C GLY A 83 -7.47 4.17 -14.86
N ASP A 84 -8.22 4.79 -13.96
CA ASP A 84 -9.14 5.90 -14.23
C ASP A 84 -8.69 7.24 -13.60
N GLY A 85 -7.48 7.25 -13.02
CA GLY A 85 -6.86 8.36 -12.33
C GLY A 85 -7.47 8.71 -10.97
N SER A 86 -8.33 7.85 -10.41
CA SER A 86 -9.02 8.12 -9.14
C SER A 86 -8.24 7.71 -7.89
N PHE A 87 -7.34 6.74 -7.99
CA PHE A 87 -6.57 6.25 -6.84
C PHE A 87 -5.17 5.81 -7.27
N TRP A 88 -4.17 6.41 -6.64
CA TRP A 88 -2.77 6.21 -6.96
C TRP A 88 -2.01 5.68 -5.75
N LEU A 89 -1.23 4.63 -5.97
CA LEU A 89 -0.17 4.21 -5.06
C LEU A 89 1.10 4.99 -5.39
N LEU A 90 1.75 5.57 -4.40
CA LEU A 90 2.97 6.36 -4.57
C LEU A 90 4.11 5.63 -3.86
N ASP A 91 5.20 5.38 -4.57
CA ASP A 91 6.44 4.89 -3.97
C ASP A 91 7.05 6.02 -3.12
N ALA A 92 7.00 5.87 -1.81
CA ALA A 92 7.36 6.90 -0.85
C ALA A 92 8.34 6.33 0.21
N PRO A 93 9.52 5.82 -0.23
CA PRO A 93 10.48 5.20 0.65
C PRO A 93 10.95 6.17 1.74
N GLY A 94 11.24 5.64 2.93
CA GLY A 94 11.71 6.44 4.07
C GLY A 94 11.84 5.60 5.32
N HIS A 95 10.78 5.54 6.12
CA HIS A 95 10.75 4.77 7.36
C HIS A 95 10.94 3.25 7.10
N LEU A 96 10.33 2.71 6.03
CA LEU A 96 10.72 1.44 5.42
C LEU A 96 11.07 1.62 3.94
N PRO A 97 11.88 0.71 3.35
CA PRO A 97 12.19 0.69 1.92
C PRO A 97 10.94 0.68 1.04
N GLY A 98 9.91 -0.09 1.41
CA GLY A 98 8.66 -0.16 0.65
C GLY A 98 7.51 0.60 1.29
N ASN A 99 7.79 1.76 1.88
CA ASN A 99 6.73 2.66 2.31
C ASN A 99 5.94 3.17 1.10
N LEU A 100 4.61 3.09 1.21
CA LEU A 100 3.69 3.59 0.20
C LEU A 100 2.85 4.74 0.78
N ALA A 101 2.59 5.74 -0.05
CA ALA A 101 1.52 6.70 0.16
C ALA A 101 0.38 6.42 -0.82
N ALA A 102 -0.83 6.89 -0.48
CA ALA A 102 -1.98 6.82 -1.38
C ALA A 102 -2.51 8.22 -1.71
N LEU A 103 -2.79 8.47 -2.98
CA LEU A 103 -3.41 9.69 -3.45
C LEU A 103 -4.76 9.37 -4.08
N ALA A 104 -5.83 9.87 -3.48
CA ALA A 104 -7.20 9.65 -3.94
C ALA A 104 -7.79 10.94 -4.50
N ARG A 105 -8.37 10.87 -5.70
CA ARG A 105 -9.24 11.90 -6.24
C ARG A 105 -10.60 11.77 -5.56
N VAL A 106 -11.02 12.81 -4.86
CA VAL A 106 -12.32 12.87 -4.20
C VAL A 106 -13.17 13.94 -4.85
N ARG A 107 -14.49 13.79 -4.75
CA ARG A 107 -15.40 14.90 -5.06
C ARG A 107 -15.49 15.80 -3.84
N ALA A 108 -15.21 17.08 -4.00
CA ALA A 108 -15.60 18.07 -3.01
C ALA A 108 -17.13 18.12 -2.96
N ARG A 109 -17.72 17.97 -1.77
CA ARG A 109 -19.14 18.26 -1.59
C ARG A 109 -19.24 19.76 -1.47
N ALA A 110 -19.81 20.44 -2.47
CA ALA A 110 -20.05 21.87 -2.39
C ALA A 110 -20.95 22.19 -1.19
N ASP A 111 -20.40 22.88 -0.20
CA ASP A 111 -21.11 23.47 0.92
C ASP A 111 -21.88 24.70 0.44
N GLY A 112 -22.97 24.44 -0.29
CA GLY A 112 -23.99 25.42 -0.66
C GLY A 112 -23.73 26.13 -2.00
N ALA A 113 -24.71 25.99 -2.90
CA ALA A 113 -24.96 26.81 -4.09
C ALA A 113 -23.81 26.96 -5.12
N GLY A 114 -23.87 26.14 -6.16
CA GLY A 114 -23.17 26.41 -7.44
C GLY A 114 -22.61 25.15 -8.06
N GLU A 115 -23.16 24.74 -9.20
CA GLU A 115 -22.56 23.72 -10.06
C GLU A 115 -21.17 24.20 -10.52
N GLY A 116 -20.14 23.61 -9.93
CA GLY A 116 -18.74 23.79 -10.30
C GLY A 116 -17.95 22.60 -9.79
N GLY A 117 -17.94 21.53 -10.58
CA GLY A 117 -17.27 20.28 -10.23
C GLY A 117 -15.75 20.41 -10.35
N ASP A 118 -15.10 20.98 -9.34
CA ASP A 118 -13.65 20.87 -9.20
C ASP A 118 -13.30 19.58 -8.46
N ALA A 119 -12.43 18.78 -9.08
CA ALA A 119 -11.91 17.55 -8.50
C ALA A 119 -10.75 17.89 -7.56
N ASP A 120 -10.88 17.54 -6.28
CA ASP A 120 -9.82 17.71 -5.29
C ASP A 120 -9.08 16.39 -5.07
N TYR A 121 -7.75 16.46 -5.00
CA TYR A 121 -6.93 15.32 -4.58
C TYR A 121 -6.63 15.42 -3.09
N ARG A 122 -6.88 14.33 -2.35
CA ARG A 122 -6.49 14.22 -0.93
C ARG A 122 -5.44 13.15 -0.76
N HIS A 123 -4.34 13.51 -0.09
CA HIS A 123 -3.33 12.56 0.35
C HIS A 123 -3.93 11.73 1.50
N ILE A 124 -3.97 10.41 1.34
CA ILE A 124 -4.38 9.48 2.39
C ILE A 124 -3.11 8.92 3.02
N HIS A 125 -3.02 9.13 4.34
CA HIS A 125 -1.89 8.96 5.25
C HIS A 125 -1.02 7.70 5.00
N THR A 126 0.31 7.86 5.04
CA THR A 126 1.28 6.76 5.14
C THR A 126 1.17 6.10 6.50
N HIS A 127 0.74 4.85 6.59
CA HIS A 127 0.84 4.07 7.83
C HIS A 127 1.69 2.85 7.57
N THR A 128 2.89 2.85 8.12
CA THR A 128 3.68 1.65 8.28
C THR A 128 3.11 0.92 9.50
N VAL A 129 2.59 -0.29 9.31
CA VAL A 129 2.21 -1.15 10.44
C VAL A 129 3.52 -1.71 11.02
N GLU A 130 4.03 -1.08 12.08
CA GLU A 130 5.09 -1.66 12.92
C GLU A 130 4.51 -2.71 13.89
#